data_AF-A0A4Q5YGC2-F1
#
_entry.id   AF-A0A4Q5YGC2-F1
#
_cell.length_a   1.000
_cell.length_b   1.000
_cell.length_c   1.000
_cell.angle_alpha   90.00
_cell.angle_beta   90.00
_cell.angle_gamma   90.00
#
_symmetry.space_group_name_H-M   'P 1'
#
loop_
_entity.id
_entity.type
_entity.pdbx_description
1 polymer ?
#
loop_
_entity_poly.entity_id
_entity_poly.type
_entity_poly.pdbx_seq_one_letter_code
_entity_poly.pdbx_strand_id
1 'polypeptide(L)'
;MEEWDRYCVLWILIIHMYFSLLRDGVLFGPNWGMTAGDNTQVATDLQTAIPLFVQYTAETYNNIGRVEVVGKTKRNDLINEPFKSINTYDRQMTLTVLDFMNTWPYFDSTRYPNGPDAVLGREIYSDPYGICYNSTNGNPISIQASSLLPSNITVWASDRVDAAQLTYPAGGGPAGVTQTVRMGVQVGGKTAGGTSSNPNTVNISSSNPITQVRVWTGQYPDGGLVGPFPSAVQFQFNDQTTSAQYGSLRNAQVGYSTDTGMFGYPGEALSSIYIHGANNLLGGADCAVFGFKFWQSPQATLRAISALYVKSPAERSEADFHKA
;
A
#
# COMPACT_ATOMS: atom_id res chain seq x y z
N MET A 1 19.32 8.17 8.49
CA MET A 1 18.35 7.53 7.58
C MET A 1 18.97 7.31 6.20
N GLU A 2 19.50 8.32 5.50
CA GLU A 2 19.98 8.16 4.10
C GLU A 2 21.03 7.07 3.83
N GLU A 3 21.93 6.76 4.76
CA GLU A 3 22.92 5.69 4.54
C GLU A 3 22.34 4.29 4.81
N TRP A 4 21.62 4.10 5.92
CA TRP A 4 21.08 2.79 6.30
C TRP A 4 19.98 2.28 5.36
N ASP A 5 19.12 3.16 4.86
CA ASP A 5 18.05 2.80 3.93
C ASP A 5 18.63 2.29 2.60
N ARG A 6 19.79 2.81 2.17
CA ARG A 6 20.45 2.38 0.92
C ARG A 6 21.10 1.01 1.05
N TYR A 7 21.73 0.71 2.18
CA TYR A 7 22.40 -0.59 2.37
C TYR A 7 21.40 -1.74 2.58
N CYS A 8 20.25 -1.48 3.21
CA CYS A 8 19.24 -2.51 3.43
C CYS A 8 18.70 -3.06 2.10
N VAL A 9 18.33 -2.20 1.15
CA VAL A 9 17.76 -2.64 -0.14
C VAL A 9 18.78 -3.49 -0.93
N LEU A 10 20.03 -3.03 -1.02
CA LEU A 10 21.08 -3.79 -1.70
C LEU A 10 21.30 -5.17 -1.05
N TRP A 11 21.31 -5.20 0.29
CA TRP A 11 21.52 -6.43 1.04
C TRP A 11 20.39 -7.44 0.83
N ILE A 12 19.13 -6.99 0.78
CA ILE A 12 17.98 -7.84 0.44
C ILE A 12 18.10 -8.45 -0.95
N LEU A 13 18.54 -7.68 -1.95
CA LEU A 13 18.73 -8.18 -3.31
C LEU A 13 19.82 -9.27 -3.36
N ILE A 14 20.91 -9.10 -2.60
CA ILE A 14 21.97 -10.10 -2.49
C ILE A 14 21.44 -11.39 -1.86
N ILE A 15 20.68 -11.30 -0.77
CA ILE A 15 20.08 -12.48 -0.12
C ILE A 15 19.12 -13.18 -1.06
N HIS A 16 18.29 -12.41 -1.78
CA HIS A 16 17.35 -12.97 -2.73
C HIS A 16 18.06 -13.75 -3.85
N MET A 17 19.15 -13.20 -4.40
CA MET A 17 19.99 -13.89 -5.37
C MET A 17 20.67 -15.14 -4.78
N TYR A 18 21.17 -15.05 -3.54
CA TYR A 18 21.78 -16.17 -2.83
C TYR A 18 20.80 -17.34 -2.68
N PHE A 19 19.55 -17.08 -2.28
CA PHE A 19 18.54 -18.12 -2.19
C PHE A 19 18.13 -18.70 -3.54
N SER A 20 18.05 -17.88 -4.59
CA SER A 20 17.82 -18.41 -5.94
C SER A 20 18.91 -19.39 -6.36
N LEU A 21 20.17 -19.04 -6.15
CA LEU A 21 21.31 -19.88 -6.53
C LEU A 21 21.32 -21.20 -5.75
N LEU A 22 21.13 -21.15 -4.43
CA LEU A 22 21.06 -22.36 -3.62
C LEU A 22 19.89 -23.25 -4.05
N ARG A 23 18.71 -22.67 -4.29
CA ARG A 23 17.55 -23.42 -4.77
C ARG A 23 17.86 -24.15 -6.07
N ASP A 24 18.50 -23.47 -7.03
CA ASP A 24 18.87 -24.08 -8.31
C ASP A 24 19.91 -25.19 -8.11
N GLY A 25 20.86 -25.01 -7.20
CA GLY A 25 21.78 -26.07 -6.79
C GLY A 25 21.07 -27.30 -6.22
N VAL A 26 19.98 -27.13 -5.47
CA VAL A 26 19.15 -28.26 -5.00
C VAL A 26 18.45 -28.95 -6.17
N LEU A 27 17.80 -28.19 -7.06
CA LEU A 27 16.96 -28.74 -8.13
C LEU A 27 17.74 -29.33 -9.31
N PHE A 28 18.84 -28.70 -9.68
CA PHE A 28 19.58 -28.98 -10.92
C PHE A 28 21.02 -29.41 -10.67
N GLY A 29 21.51 -29.33 -9.43
CA GLY A 29 22.86 -29.75 -9.05
C GLY A 29 23.29 -31.12 -9.59
N PRO A 30 22.46 -32.17 -9.56
CA PRO A 30 22.82 -33.47 -10.13
C PRO A 30 23.08 -33.40 -11.64
N ASN A 31 22.35 -32.56 -12.37
CA ASN A 31 22.56 -32.35 -13.81
C ASN A 31 23.85 -31.57 -14.09
N TRP A 32 24.30 -30.75 -13.13
CA TRP A 32 25.57 -30.03 -13.17
C TRP A 32 26.76 -30.89 -12.72
N GLY A 33 26.53 -32.16 -12.36
CA GLY A 33 27.57 -33.09 -11.91
C GLY A 33 27.89 -33.03 -10.42
N MET A 34 27.06 -32.38 -9.60
CA MET A 34 27.23 -32.39 -8.14
C MET A 34 27.06 -33.80 -7.57
N THR A 35 27.86 -34.13 -6.55
CA THR A 35 27.66 -35.38 -5.82
C THR A 35 26.38 -35.32 -4.98
N ALA A 36 25.87 -36.49 -4.58
CA ALA A 36 24.72 -36.54 -3.66
C ALA A 36 25.00 -35.84 -2.32
N GLY A 37 26.26 -35.88 -1.85
CA GLY A 37 26.70 -35.17 -0.65
C GLY A 37 26.64 -33.66 -0.82
N ASP A 38 27.17 -33.13 -1.93
CA ASP A 38 27.15 -31.69 -2.21
C ASP A 38 25.72 -31.16 -2.37
N ASN A 39 24.86 -31.89 -3.08
CA ASN A 39 23.47 -31.49 -3.26
C ASN A 39 22.70 -31.48 -1.93
N THR A 40 22.95 -32.46 -1.05
CA THR A 40 22.38 -32.51 0.31
C THR A 40 22.89 -31.34 1.17
N GLN A 41 24.17 -30.97 1.03
CA GLN A 41 24.73 -29.83 1.74
C GLN A 41 24.08 -28.51 1.28
N VAL A 42 23.92 -28.30 -0.02
CA VAL A 42 23.22 -27.10 -0.55
C VAL A 42 21.78 -26.99 -0.04
N ALA A 43 21.07 -28.12 0.04
CA ALA A 43 19.72 -28.13 0.62
C ALA A 43 19.74 -27.75 2.12
N THR A 44 20.72 -28.26 2.86
CA THR A 44 20.93 -27.94 4.29
C THR A 44 21.28 -26.47 4.50
N ASP A 45 22.17 -25.91 3.67
CA ASP A 45 22.57 -24.51 3.69
C ASP A 45 21.38 -23.60 3.43
N LEU A 46 20.55 -23.92 2.42
CA LEU A 46 19.34 -23.19 2.10
C LEU A 46 18.35 -23.19 3.27
N GLN A 47 18.05 -24.37 3.82
CA GLN A 47 17.12 -24.53 4.94
C GLN A 47 17.61 -23.83 6.21
N THR A 48 18.93 -23.74 6.41
CA THR A 48 19.54 -23.04 7.55
C THR A 48 19.54 -21.53 7.35
N ALA A 49 19.86 -21.06 6.14
CA ALA A 49 20.02 -19.64 5.85
C ALA A 49 18.68 -18.89 5.82
N ILE A 50 17.60 -19.49 5.31
CA ILE A 50 16.26 -18.87 5.25
C ILE A 50 15.83 -18.31 6.63
N PRO A 51 15.71 -19.11 7.70
CA PRO A 51 15.25 -18.59 8.98
C PRO A 51 16.19 -17.54 9.59
N LEU A 52 17.51 -17.67 9.39
CA LEU A 52 18.50 -16.70 9.87
C LEU A 52 18.30 -15.33 9.23
N PHE A 53 18.19 -15.27 7.90
CA PHE A 53 18.01 -13.99 7.20
C PHE A 53 16.63 -13.39 7.44
N VAL A 54 15.58 -14.21 7.53
CA VAL A 54 14.23 -13.73 7.93
C VAL A 54 14.29 -13.08 9.31
N GLN A 55 14.91 -13.74 10.29
CA GLN A 55 15.02 -13.20 11.66
C GLN A 55 15.79 -11.88 11.67
N TYR A 56 16.97 -11.83 11.06
CA TYR A 56 17.76 -10.59 11.02
C TYR A 56 16.98 -9.44 10.38
N THR A 57 16.28 -9.72 9.28
CA THR A 57 15.52 -8.69 8.55
C THR A 57 14.37 -8.17 9.40
N ALA A 58 13.64 -9.07 10.06
CA ALA A 58 12.56 -8.71 10.96
C ALA A 58 13.05 -7.92 12.18
N GLU A 59 14.18 -8.29 12.79
CA GLU A 59 14.78 -7.55 13.91
C GLU A 59 15.26 -6.17 13.48
N THR A 60 15.93 -6.08 12.33
CA THR A 60 16.43 -4.80 11.79
C THR A 60 15.27 -3.84 11.51
N TYR A 61 14.21 -4.33 10.87
CA TYR A 61 13.01 -3.53 10.61
C TYR A 61 12.32 -3.11 11.93
N ASN A 62 11.96 -4.07 12.79
CA ASN A 62 11.11 -3.79 13.95
C ASN A 62 11.85 -3.09 15.08
N ASN A 63 13.06 -3.56 15.44
CA ASN A 63 13.72 -3.19 16.68
C ASN A 63 14.75 -2.07 16.51
N ILE A 64 15.19 -1.81 15.27
CA ILE A 64 16.16 -0.76 14.97
C ILE A 64 15.47 0.38 14.22
N GLY A 65 15.11 0.16 12.95
CA GLY A 65 14.65 1.25 12.10
C GLY A 65 13.30 1.82 12.53
N ARG A 66 12.29 0.96 12.77
CA ARG A 66 10.97 1.43 13.19
C ARG A 66 10.99 2.10 14.57
N VAL A 67 11.75 1.55 15.52
CA VAL A 67 11.95 2.15 16.86
C VAL A 67 12.60 3.54 16.73
N GLU A 68 13.59 3.71 15.86
CA GLU A 68 14.23 5.01 15.63
C GLU A 68 13.25 6.05 15.09
N VAL A 69 12.44 5.70 14.09
CA VAL A 69 11.43 6.59 13.50
C VAL A 69 10.39 6.99 14.55
N VAL A 70 9.87 6.02 15.31
CA VAL A 70 8.91 6.28 16.40
C VAL A 70 9.53 7.19 17.46
N GLY A 71 10.76 6.92 17.89
CA GLY A 71 11.44 7.69 18.94
C GLY A 71 11.73 9.14 18.57
N LYS A 72 11.89 9.44 17.27
CA LYS A 72 12.16 10.79 16.76
C LYS A 72 10.90 11.58 16.42
N THR A 73 9.78 10.90 16.23
CA THR A 73 8.53 11.51 15.75
C THR A 73 7.65 11.94 16.92
N LYS A 74 7.22 13.20 16.93
CA LYS A 74 6.31 13.76 17.94
C LYS A 74 4.97 14.12 17.31
N ARG A 75 3.90 14.08 18.10
CA ARG A 75 2.57 14.48 17.64
C ARG A 75 2.60 15.91 17.08
N ASN A 76 2.13 16.06 15.85
CA ASN A 76 1.91 17.35 15.22
C ASN A 76 0.81 17.22 14.17
N ASP A 77 -0.39 17.67 14.53
CA ASP A 77 -1.60 17.49 13.73
C ASP A 77 -1.61 18.37 12.45
N LEU A 78 -0.76 19.40 12.38
CA LEU A 78 -0.58 20.23 11.17
C LEU A 78 0.17 19.51 10.04
N ILE A 79 0.93 18.47 10.39
CA ILE A 79 1.69 17.64 9.44
C ILE A 79 1.35 16.15 9.58
N ASN A 80 0.28 15.84 10.31
CA ASN A 80 -0.27 14.49 10.52
C ASN A 80 0.73 13.52 11.18
N GLU A 81 1.57 14.02 12.08
CA GLU A 81 2.50 13.20 12.85
C GLU A 81 1.83 12.65 14.12
N PRO A 82 2.14 11.41 14.53
CA PRO A 82 3.27 10.59 14.08
C PRO A 82 2.99 9.65 12.89
N PHE A 83 1.74 9.63 12.39
CA PHE A 83 1.35 8.67 11.36
C PHE A 83 2.15 8.85 10.07
N LYS A 84 2.37 10.09 9.62
CA LYS A 84 3.07 10.37 8.37
C LYS A 84 4.47 9.74 8.33
N SER A 85 5.30 9.99 9.34
CA SER A 85 6.68 9.47 9.36
C SER A 85 6.71 7.95 9.52
N ILE A 86 5.90 7.39 10.43
CA ILE A 86 5.84 5.94 10.65
C ILE A 86 5.32 5.21 9.41
N ASN A 87 4.21 5.68 8.82
CA ASN A 87 3.64 5.08 7.62
C ASN A 87 4.59 5.16 6.43
N THR A 88 5.33 6.25 6.27
CA THR A 88 6.34 6.37 5.21
C THR A 88 7.39 5.27 5.32
N TYR A 89 7.92 5.08 6.53
CA TYR A 89 8.88 4.01 6.82
C TYR A 89 8.27 2.62 6.59
N ASP A 90 7.13 2.34 7.21
CA ASP A 90 6.45 1.03 7.12
C ASP A 90 6.13 0.69 5.66
N ARG A 91 5.63 1.65 4.86
CA ARG A 91 5.36 1.47 3.43
C ARG A 91 6.61 1.21 2.61
N GLN A 92 7.64 2.03 2.77
CA GLN A 92 8.88 1.90 1.99
C GLN A 92 9.57 0.57 2.28
N MET A 93 9.71 0.22 3.56
CA MET A 93 10.30 -1.04 3.99
C MET A 93 9.45 -2.24 3.59
N THR A 94 8.12 -2.13 3.60
CA THR A 94 7.26 -3.21 3.10
C THR A 94 7.57 -3.53 1.65
N LEU A 95 7.53 -2.51 0.78
CA LEU A 95 7.67 -2.66 -0.67
C LEU A 95 9.09 -3.05 -1.11
N THR A 96 10.11 -2.69 -0.33
CA THR A 96 11.52 -2.87 -0.73
C THR A 96 12.24 -3.98 0.03
N VAL A 97 11.71 -4.40 1.18
CA VAL A 97 12.38 -5.35 2.10
C VAL A 97 11.44 -6.48 2.50
N LEU A 98 10.31 -6.17 3.13
CA LEU A 98 9.47 -7.20 3.75
C LEU A 98 8.78 -8.09 2.73
N ASP A 99 8.40 -7.56 1.57
CA ASP A 99 7.81 -8.37 0.51
C ASP A 99 8.77 -9.44 0.00
N PHE A 100 10.06 -9.09 -0.17
CA PHE A 100 11.09 -10.07 -0.51
C PHE A 100 11.29 -11.07 0.62
N MET A 101 11.45 -10.59 1.86
CA MET A 101 11.63 -11.44 3.03
C MET A 101 10.52 -12.48 3.17
N ASN A 102 9.27 -12.06 2.95
CA ASN A 102 8.09 -12.94 3.02
C ASN A 102 8.06 -14.01 1.92
N THR A 103 8.81 -13.83 0.82
CA THR A 103 8.93 -14.84 -0.24
C THR A 103 10.06 -15.84 0.00
N TRP A 104 11.03 -15.54 0.86
CA TRP A 104 12.19 -16.40 1.08
C TRP A 104 11.88 -17.84 1.51
N PRO A 105 10.87 -18.10 2.36
CA PRO A 105 10.46 -19.48 2.68
C PRO A 105 10.05 -20.31 1.46
N TYR A 106 9.66 -19.69 0.35
CA TYR A 106 9.28 -20.38 -0.87
C TYR A 106 10.46 -20.85 -1.72
N PHE A 107 11.69 -20.46 -1.37
CA PHE A 107 12.89 -20.99 -2.02
C PHE A 107 13.18 -22.43 -1.61
N ASP A 108 12.67 -22.90 -0.47
CA ASP A 108 12.78 -24.30 -0.07
C ASP A 108 12.06 -25.22 -1.07
N SER A 109 12.83 -25.84 -1.95
CA SER A 109 12.34 -26.73 -3.00
C SER A 109 11.84 -28.07 -2.47
N THR A 110 12.21 -28.46 -1.24
CA THR A 110 11.67 -29.67 -0.60
C THR A 110 10.21 -29.49 -0.21
N ARG A 111 9.81 -28.24 0.10
CA ARG A 111 8.44 -27.86 0.45
C ARG A 111 7.65 -27.33 -0.74
N TYR A 112 8.31 -26.58 -1.62
CA TYR A 112 7.71 -25.94 -2.78
C TYR A 112 8.44 -26.33 -4.06
N PRO A 113 8.42 -27.60 -4.49
CA PRO A 113 9.17 -28.05 -5.67
C PRO A 113 8.75 -27.32 -6.95
N ASN A 114 7.44 -27.06 -7.10
CA ASN A 114 6.88 -26.35 -8.25
C ASN A 114 6.77 -24.83 -8.05
N GLY A 115 7.17 -24.33 -6.87
CA GLY A 115 6.92 -22.96 -6.43
C GLY A 115 5.60 -22.82 -5.65
N PRO A 116 5.39 -21.67 -5.00
CA PRO A 116 4.22 -21.40 -4.17
C PRO A 116 3.07 -20.74 -4.93
N ASP A 117 1.86 -20.84 -4.39
CA ASP A 117 0.79 -19.86 -4.62
C ASP A 117 0.94 -18.73 -3.60
N ALA A 118 1.89 -17.81 -3.83
CA ALA A 118 2.17 -16.76 -2.86
C ALA A 118 1.09 -15.66 -2.85
N VAL A 119 0.61 -15.33 -1.65
CA VAL A 119 -0.38 -14.26 -1.44
C VAL A 119 0.20 -13.24 -0.47
N LEU A 120 0.36 -12.01 -0.93
CA LEU A 120 0.73 -10.88 -0.07
C LEU A 120 -0.52 -10.30 0.57
N GLY A 121 -0.82 -10.72 1.80
CA GLY A 121 -2.03 -10.30 2.52
C GLY A 121 -1.96 -8.91 3.17
N ARG A 122 -0.80 -8.25 3.13
CA ARG A 122 -0.58 -6.93 3.77
C ARG A 122 -1.27 -5.78 3.01
N GLU A 123 -1.57 -4.72 3.74
CA GLU A 123 -2.05 -3.43 3.21
C GLU A 123 -1.02 -2.34 3.51
N ILE A 124 -0.73 -1.48 2.54
CA ILE A 124 0.12 -0.30 2.67
C ILE A 124 -0.72 0.96 2.50
N TYR A 125 -0.28 2.11 3.02
CA TYR A 125 -1.10 3.33 2.98
C TYR A 125 -0.37 4.50 2.34
N SER A 126 -1.11 5.34 1.61
CA SER A 126 -0.63 6.61 1.08
C SER A 126 -0.18 7.56 2.19
N ASP A 127 0.48 8.66 1.80
CA ASP A 127 0.61 9.79 2.71
C ASP A 127 -0.77 10.39 3.01
N PRO A 128 -0.91 11.08 4.16
CA PRO A 128 -2.14 11.79 4.48
C PRO A 128 -2.33 13.02 3.60
N TYR A 129 -3.50 13.14 2.98
CA TYR A 129 -3.92 14.29 2.19
C TYR A 129 -4.86 15.15 3.00
N GLY A 130 -4.40 16.35 3.37
CA GLY A 130 -5.10 17.25 4.28
C GLY A 130 -4.35 17.42 5.60
N ILE A 131 -5.00 17.99 6.60
CA ILE A 131 -4.44 18.18 7.94
C ILE A 131 -5.45 17.82 9.03
N CYS A 132 -5.01 17.12 10.06
CA CYS A 132 -5.85 16.73 11.20
C CYS A 132 -5.99 17.85 12.25
N TYR A 133 -5.44 19.03 11.99
CA TYR A 133 -5.56 20.18 12.89
C TYR A 133 -7.02 20.62 13.04
N ASN A 134 -7.46 20.78 14.29
CA ASN A 134 -8.83 21.12 14.66
C ASN A 134 -9.87 20.13 14.10
N SER A 135 -9.54 18.84 14.16
CA SER A 135 -10.45 17.76 13.82
C SER A 135 -11.49 17.49 14.92
N THR A 136 -12.65 16.95 14.53
CA THR A 136 -13.59 16.30 15.44
C THR A 136 -13.01 15.04 16.09
N ASN A 137 -11.96 14.45 15.50
CA ASN A 137 -11.22 13.33 16.07
C ASN A 137 -9.92 13.84 16.70
N GLY A 138 -9.85 13.82 18.04
CA GLY A 138 -8.69 14.34 18.79
C GLY A 138 -7.52 13.37 18.91
N ASN A 139 -7.59 12.18 18.31
CA ASN A 139 -6.57 11.14 18.41
C ASN A 139 -5.60 11.19 17.23
N PRO A 140 -4.39 10.61 17.34
CA PRO A 140 -3.57 10.33 16.17
C PRO A 140 -4.28 9.43 15.15
N ILE A 141 -3.94 9.54 13.86
CA ILE A 141 -4.41 8.62 12.83
C ILE A 141 -4.04 7.18 13.23
N SER A 142 -5.04 6.31 13.27
CA SER A 142 -4.91 4.88 13.53
C SER A 142 -5.82 4.13 12.57
N ILE A 143 -5.22 3.35 11.67
CA ILE A 143 -5.94 2.68 10.58
C ILE A 143 -5.84 1.17 10.79
N GLN A 144 -6.98 0.50 10.71
CA GLN A 144 -7.04 -0.96 10.72
C GLN A 144 -7.08 -1.47 9.28
N ALA A 145 -6.27 -2.49 9.00
CA ALA A 145 -6.22 -3.10 7.68
C ALA A 145 -7.54 -3.80 7.34
N SER A 146 -7.92 -3.71 6.09
CA SER A 146 -8.96 -4.52 5.45
C SER A 146 -8.41 -5.90 5.07
N SER A 147 -9.29 -6.89 4.97
CA SER A 147 -8.93 -8.23 4.50
C SER A 147 -9.23 -8.40 3.00
N LEU A 148 -10.22 -7.68 2.46
CA LEU A 148 -10.65 -7.74 1.06
C LEU A 148 -10.76 -6.35 0.43
N LEU A 149 -10.80 -6.31 -0.90
CA LEU A 149 -11.07 -5.07 -1.65
C LEU A 149 -12.55 -4.64 -1.49
N PRO A 150 -12.85 -3.33 -1.51
CA PRO A 150 -14.22 -2.84 -1.47
C PRO A 150 -14.95 -3.17 -2.78
N SER A 151 -16.25 -3.45 -2.63
CA SER A 151 -17.20 -3.58 -3.75
C SER A 151 -17.86 -2.25 -4.11
N ASN A 152 -17.86 -1.30 -3.17
CA ASN A 152 -18.49 -0.01 -3.34
C ASN A 152 -17.79 1.07 -2.51
N ILE A 153 -17.67 2.26 -3.05
CA ILE A 153 -17.30 3.47 -2.32
C ILE A 153 -18.43 4.49 -2.50
N THR A 154 -18.93 5.04 -1.39
CA THR A 154 -19.79 6.23 -1.43
C THR A 154 -19.00 7.43 -0.92
N VAL A 155 -18.89 8.47 -1.75
CA VAL A 155 -18.25 9.74 -1.42
C VAL A 155 -19.31 10.83 -1.34
N TRP A 156 -19.39 11.48 -0.18
CA TRP A 156 -20.18 12.70 -0.03
C TRP A 156 -19.28 13.88 -0.36
N ALA A 157 -19.61 14.61 -1.43
CA ALA A 157 -18.86 15.77 -1.85
C ALA A 157 -19.74 16.82 -2.53
N SER A 158 -19.29 18.07 -2.51
CA SER A 158 -19.86 19.19 -3.26
C SER A 158 -18.78 20.22 -3.60
N ASP A 159 -18.62 21.26 -2.78
CA ASP A 159 -17.54 22.24 -2.90
C ASP A 159 -16.21 21.69 -2.35
N ARG A 160 -16.28 20.64 -1.53
CA ARG A 160 -15.15 19.82 -1.05
C ARG A 160 -15.57 18.37 -0.81
N VAL A 161 -14.66 17.50 -0.36
CA VAL A 161 -14.99 16.16 0.12
C VAL A 161 -15.42 16.26 1.59
N ASP A 162 -16.57 15.71 1.93
CA ASP A 162 -17.12 15.75 3.30
C ASP A 162 -16.93 14.43 4.04
N ALA A 163 -17.17 13.32 3.34
CA ALA A 163 -17.14 12.00 3.94
C ALA A 163 -16.95 10.90 2.90
N ALA A 164 -16.51 9.74 3.38
CA ALA A 164 -16.47 8.50 2.59
C ALA A 164 -17.02 7.32 3.41
N GLN A 165 -17.60 6.35 2.72
CA GLN A 165 -18.03 5.07 3.28
C GLN A 165 -17.74 3.97 2.27
N LEU A 166 -17.26 2.83 2.76
CA LEU A 166 -16.87 1.70 1.93
C LEU A 166 -17.70 0.48 2.28
N THR A 167 -18.12 -0.26 1.27
CA THR A 167 -18.80 -1.55 1.42
C THR A 167 -17.94 -2.65 0.83
N TYR A 168 -17.76 -3.71 1.60
CA TYR A 168 -16.92 -4.86 1.33
C TYR A 168 -17.78 -6.12 1.15
N PRO A 169 -17.24 -7.18 0.55
CA PRO A 169 -17.75 -8.52 0.79
C PRO A 169 -17.79 -8.82 2.30
N ALA A 170 -18.67 -9.73 2.73
CA ALA A 170 -18.88 -10.01 4.15
C ALA A 170 -17.56 -10.31 4.89
N GLY A 171 -17.32 -9.60 6.00
CA GLY A 171 -16.08 -9.75 6.79
C GLY A 171 -14.83 -9.09 6.17
N GLY A 172 -14.96 -8.41 5.03
CA GLY A 172 -13.86 -7.92 4.21
C GLY A 172 -13.23 -6.61 4.67
N GLY A 173 -13.99 -5.77 5.37
CA GLY A 173 -13.56 -4.43 5.75
C GLY A 173 -12.69 -4.40 7.01
N PRO A 174 -12.20 -3.20 7.38
CA PRO A 174 -11.46 -2.99 8.63
C PRO A 174 -12.22 -3.53 9.84
N ALA A 175 -11.53 -4.22 10.75
CA ALA A 175 -12.14 -4.95 11.88
C ALA A 175 -13.24 -5.96 11.50
N GLY A 176 -13.25 -6.45 10.25
CA GLY A 176 -14.20 -7.45 9.79
C GLY A 176 -15.60 -6.92 9.48
N VAL A 177 -15.76 -5.59 9.33
CA VAL A 177 -17.07 -5.02 8.97
C VAL A 177 -17.37 -5.21 7.48
N THR A 178 -18.64 -5.38 7.14
CA THR A 178 -19.10 -5.36 5.74
C THR A 178 -19.23 -3.94 5.21
N GLN A 179 -19.49 -2.96 6.08
CA GLN A 179 -19.59 -1.57 5.71
C GLN A 179 -18.92 -0.72 6.79
N THR A 180 -18.06 0.22 6.40
CA THR A 180 -17.49 1.16 7.34
C THR A 180 -18.57 2.10 7.86
N VAL A 181 -18.30 2.80 8.96
CA VAL A 181 -19.07 4.02 9.25
C VAL A 181 -18.89 5.03 8.12
N ARG A 182 -19.80 6.01 8.02
CA ARG A 182 -19.54 7.23 7.25
C ARG A 182 -18.41 7.98 7.94
N MET A 183 -17.22 7.99 7.36
CA MET A 183 -16.04 8.63 7.94
C MET A 183 -15.98 10.09 7.48
N GLY A 184 -15.73 11.03 8.40
CA GLY A 184 -15.82 12.46 8.14
C GLY A 184 -17.11 13.06 8.68
N VAL A 185 -17.70 14.00 7.93
CA VAL A 185 -18.92 14.69 8.34
C VAL A 185 -20.13 13.74 8.33
N GLN A 186 -20.86 13.65 9.45
CA GLN A 186 -21.99 12.72 9.63
C GLN A 186 -23.30 13.17 8.96
N VAL A 187 -23.57 14.48 8.96
CA VAL A 187 -24.80 15.10 8.44
C VAL A 187 -24.41 16.21 7.49
N GLY A 188 -25.06 16.29 6.32
CA GLY A 188 -24.72 17.17 5.19
C GLY A 188 -23.98 18.46 5.55
N GLY A 189 -22.82 18.67 4.91
CA GLY A 189 -21.79 19.62 5.29
C GLY A 189 -22.28 20.98 5.79
N LYS A 190 -22.26 21.18 7.11
CA LYS A 190 -22.04 22.50 7.74
C LYS A 190 -21.50 22.37 9.16
N THR A 191 -20.33 22.99 9.36
CA THR A 191 -20.13 23.92 10.49
C THR A 191 -19.96 25.37 9.99
N ALA A 192 -19.56 25.61 8.73
CA ALA A 192 -19.43 26.97 8.17
C ALA A 192 -19.94 27.11 6.72
N GLY A 193 -21.26 27.11 6.51
CA GLY A 193 -21.82 27.69 5.28
C GLY A 193 -21.74 26.88 3.97
N GLY A 194 -21.17 25.67 3.97
CA GLY A 194 -21.05 24.79 2.79
C GLY A 194 -22.38 24.34 2.15
N THR A 195 -22.28 23.86 0.90
CA THR A 195 -23.42 23.26 0.16
C THR A 195 -23.60 21.81 0.63
N SER A 196 -24.85 21.34 0.75
CA SER A 196 -25.13 19.94 1.11
C SER A 196 -24.45 18.98 0.15
N SER A 197 -23.60 18.09 0.66
CA SER A 197 -22.97 17.05 -0.15
C SER A 197 -23.96 15.97 -0.57
N ASN A 198 -23.88 15.59 -1.84
CA ASN A 198 -24.63 14.48 -2.39
C ASN A 198 -23.81 13.19 -2.28
N PRO A 199 -24.43 12.04 -1.99
CA PRO A 199 -23.75 10.75 -2.08
C PRO A 199 -23.44 10.44 -3.54
N ASN A 200 -22.18 10.14 -3.83
CA ASN A 200 -21.74 9.65 -5.12
C ASN A 200 -21.21 8.23 -4.96
N THR A 201 -21.82 7.30 -5.65
CA THR A 201 -21.55 5.88 -5.49
C THR A 201 -20.69 5.35 -6.64
N VAL A 202 -19.56 4.74 -6.29
CA VAL A 202 -18.64 4.08 -7.20
C VAL A 202 -18.75 2.58 -6.98
N ASN A 203 -19.21 1.86 -8.01
CA ASN A 203 -19.23 0.40 -7.99
C ASN A 203 -17.87 -0.14 -8.47
N ILE A 204 -17.36 -1.15 -7.78
CA ILE A 204 -16.03 -1.72 -8.05
C ILE A 204 -16.19 -3.20 -8.34
N SER A 205 -15.61 -3.65 -9.46
CA SER A 205 -15.53 -5.07 -9.80
C SER A 205 -14.21 -5.65 -9.33
N SER A 206 -14.20 -6.90 -8.88
CA SER A 206 -12.97 -7.64 -8.57
C SER A 206 -12.05 -7.83 -9.79
N SER A 207 -12.62 -7.79 -11.01
CA SER A 207 -11.88 -7.89 -12.27
C SER A 207 -11.38 -6.54 -12.80
N ASN A 208 -11.89 -5.44 -12.26
CA ASN A 208 -11.52 -4.08 -12.66
C ASN A 208 -11.50 -3.19 -11.40
N PRO A 209 -10.57 -3.43 -10.47
CA PRO A 209 -10.51 -2.65 -9.25
C PRO A 209 -9.95 -1.25 -9.54
N ILE A 210 -10.04 -0.36 -8.55
CA ILE A 210 -9.38 0.94 -8.57
C ILE A 210 -7.88 0.71 -8.31
N THR A 211 -7.02 1.20 -9.19
CA THR A 211 -5.56 1.05 -9.11
C THR A 211 -4.86 2.38 -8.81
N GLN A 212 -5.50 3.51 -9.13
CA GLN A 212 -4.97 4.83 -8.82
C GLN A 212 -6.04 5.78 -8.29
N VAL A 213 -5.60 6.73 -7.48
CA VAL A 213 -6.39 7.80 -6.90
C VAL A 213 -5.74 9.13 -7.24
N ARG A 214 -6.54 10.16 -7.46
CA ARG A 214 -6.10 11.55 -7.54
C ARG A 214 -6.85 12.35 -6.49
N VAL A 215 -6.12 13.17 -5.75
CA VAL A 215 -6.67 14.00 -4.69
C VAL A 215 -6.29 15.45 -4.97
N TRP A 216 -7.28 16.33 -4.88
CA TRP A 216 -7.04 17.76 -4.80
C TRP A 216 -7.18 18.19 -3.37
N THR A 217 -6.22 18.97 -2.89
CA THR A 217 -6.32 19.63 -1.59
C THR A 217 -6.34 21.14 -1.77
N GLY A 218 -7.07 21.84 -0.91
CA GLY A 218 -7.24 23.29 -1.00
C GLY A 218 -7.24 23.93 0.38
N GLN A 219 -6.74 25.16 0.46
CA GLN A 219 -6.96 26.03 1.62
C GLN A 219 -8.15 26.96 1.35
N TYR A 220 -8.87 27.33 2.39
CA TYR A 220 -10.10 28.11 2.28
C TYR A 220 -10.04 29.35 3.20
N PRO A 221 -10.62 30.48 2.77
CA PRO A 221 -10.73 31.67 3.59
C PRO A 221 -11.86 31.55 4.62
N ASP A 222 -11.52 31.60 5.91
CA ASP A 222 -12.46 31.66 7.04
C ASP A 222 -11.82 32.41 8.23
N GLY A 223 -11.90 33.74 8.22
CA GLY A 223 -11.16 34.59 9.18
C GLY A 223 -9.63 34.52 9.06
N GLY A 224 -9.12 33.78 8.07
CA GLY A 224 -7.74 33.45 7.77
C GLY A 224 -7.68 32.30 6.76
N LEU A 225 -6.48 31.86 6.34
CA LEU A 225 -6.36 30.66 5.50
C LEU A 225 -6.32 29.42 6.38
N VAL A 226 -7.22 28.48 6.11
CA VAL A 226 -7.33 27.21 6.84
C VAL A 226 -7.17 26.05 5.85
N GLY A 227 -6.41 25.02 6.25
CA GLY A 227 -6.16 23.83 5.45
C GLY A 227 -4.66 23.58 5.21
N PRO A 228 -4.29 22.67 4.30
CA PRO A 228 -5.13 22.16 3.20
C PRO A 228 -6.11 21.06 3.61
N PHE A 229 -7.21 20.91 2.87
CA PHE A 229 -8.24 19.87 3.08
C PHE A 229 -8.56 19.10 1.79
N PRO A 230 -8.93 17.80 1.85
CA PRO A 230 -9.47 17.05 0.73
C PRO A 230 -10.64 17.78 0.07
N SER A 231 -10.40 18.29 -1.13
CA SER A 231 -11.33 19.15 -1.85
C SER A 231 -11.99 18.40 -3.01
N ALA A 232 -11.24 17.54 -3.68
CA ALA A 232 -11.81 16.61 -4.63
C ALA A 232 -11.07 15.27 -4.63
N VAL A 233 -11.74 14.23 -5.10
CA VAL A 233 -11.15 12.91 -5.35
C VAL A 233 -11.63 12.35 -6.69
N GLN A 234 -10.74 11.64 -7.38
CA GLN A 234 -11.04 10.88 -8.58
C GLN A 234 -10.34 9.53 -8.53
N PHE A 235 -10.99 8.50 -9.03
CA PHE A 235 -10.46 7.13 -9.09
C PHE A 235 -10.22 6.71 -10.55
N GLN A 236 -9.10 6.01 -10.79
CA GLN A 236 -8.82 5.30 -12.03
C GLN A 236 -8.87 3.78 -11.78
N PHE A 237 -9.54 3.07 -12.68
CA PHE A 237 -9.69 1.62 -12.66
C PHE A 237 -8.54 0.94 -13.43
N ASN A 238 -8.40 -0.38 -13.24
CA ASN A 238 -7.36 -1.16 -13.90
C ASN A 238 -7.42 -1.08 -15.44
N ASP A 239 -8.61 -0.95 -16.02
CA ASP A 239 -8.80 -0.71 -17.47
C ASP A 239 -8.49 0.72 -17.93
N GLN A 240 -7.92 1.55 -17.04
CA GLN A 240 -7.56 2.95 -17.24
C GLN A 240 -8.74 3.92 -17.35
N THR A 241 -9.99 3.44 -17.26
CA THR A 241 -11.15 4.32 -17.17
C THR A 241 -11.13 5.09 -15.84
N THR A 242 -11.79 6.24 -15.81
CA THR A 242 -11.87 7.08 -14.61
C THR A 242 -13.32 7.29 -14.20
N SER A 243 -13.50 7.38 -12.88
CA SER A 243 -14.73 7.92 -12.30
C SER A 243 -14.85 9.43 -12.56
N ALA A 244 -16.03 9.97 -12.31
CA ALA A 244 -16.21 11.41 -12.19
C ALA A 244 -15.34 11.96 -11.05
N GLN A 245 -15.02 13.25 -11.11
CA GLN A 245 -14.43 13.95 -9.98
C GLN A 245 -15.52 14.23 -8.93
N TYR A 246 -15.29 13.80 -7.70
CA TYR A 246 -16.18 14.05 -6.58
C TYR A 246 -15.62 15.17 -5.72
N GLY A 247 -16.36 16.27 -5.62
CA GLY A 247 -15.91 17.50 -4.99
C GLY A 247 -15.28 18.47 -5.99
N SER A 248 -14.82 19.61 -5.50
CA SER A 248 -14.18 20.63 -6.33
C SER A 248 -13.23 21.49 -5.49
N LEU A 249 -12.56 22.45 -6.13
CA LEU A 249 -11.84 23.53 -5.44
C LEU A 249 -12.71 24.78 -5.36
N ARG A 250 -14.04 24.62 -5.38
CA ARG A 250 -14.96 25.76 -5.31
C ARG A 250 -14.78 26.44 -3.95
N ASN A 251 -14.57 27.75 -3.96
CA ASN A 251 -14.28 28.57 -2.78
C ASN A 251 -12.89 28.34 -2.14
N ALA A 252 -12.04 27.47 -2.69
CA ALA A 252 -10.65 27.41 -2.28
C ALA A 252 -9.91 28.70 -2.68
N GLN A 253 -8.95 29.13 -1.87
CA GLN A 253 -8.10 30.27 -2.17
C GLN A 253 -7.27 29.98 -3.42
N VAL A 254 -7.37 30.86 -4.42
CA VAL A 254 -6.61 30.76 -5.66
C VAL A 254 -5.11 30.72 -5.36
N GLY A 255 -4.41 29.72 -5.91
CA GLY A 255 -2.97 29.51 -5.72
C GLY A 255 -2.60 28.71 -4.46
N TYR A 256 -3.55 28.33 -3.62
CA TYR A 256 -3.34 27.53 -2.41
C TYR A 256 -4.02 26.18 -2.49
N SER A 257 -3.85 25.52 -3.64
CA SER A 257 -4.36 24.18 -3.90
C SER A 257 -3.26 23.29 -4.48
N THR A 258 -3.28 22.03 -4.11
CA THR A 258 -2.39 21.01 -4.66
C THR A 258 -3.21 19.94 -5.36
N ASP A 259 -2.64 19.41 -6.44
CA ASP A 259 -3.16 18.28 -7.18
C ASP A 259 -2.08 17.20 -7.19
N THR A 260 -2.41 16.01 -6.70
CA THR A 260 -1.44 14.92 -6.62
C THR A 260 -1.09 14.32 -7.98
N GLY A 261 -1.90 14.57 -9.01
CA GLY A 261 -1.99 13.66 -10.15
C GLY A 261 -2.54 12.29 -9.72
N MET A 262 -2.66 11.37 -10.68
CA MET A 262 -3.01 9.99 -10.35
C MET A 262 -1.80 9.31 -9.67
N PHE A 263 -2.02 8.74 -8.50
CA PHE A 263 -1.04 7.94 -7.78
C PHE A 263 -1.60 6.58 -7.39
N GLY A 264 -0.72 5.60 -7.29
CA GLY A 264 -1.00 4.25 -6.86
C GLY A 264 0.32 3.50 -6.70
N TYR A 265 0.25 2.23 -6.30
CA TYR A 265 1.43 1.39 -6.15
C TYR A 265 1.37 0.25 -7.18
N PRO A 266 2.47 -0.04 -7.90
CA PRO A 266 2.48 -1.09 -8.92
C PRO A 266 2.00 -2.44 -8.37
N GLY A 267 1.03 -3.06 -9.04
CA GLY A 267 0.47 -4.35 -8.63
C GLY A 267 -0.48 -4.29 -7.42
N GLU A 268 -0.79 -3.10 -6.92
CA GLU A 268 -1.70 -2.90 -5.80
C GLU A 268 -3.02 -2.26 -6.26
N ALA A 269 -4.11 -2.57 -5.56
CA ALA A 269 -5.43 -1.98 -5.75
C ALA A 269 -5.90 -1.28 -4.47
N LEU A 270 -6.71 -0.24 -4.63
CA LEU A 270 -7.31 0.50 -3.51
C LEU A 270 -8.17 -0.45 -2.68
N SER A 271 -7.80 -0.62 -1.41
CA SER A 271 -8.44 -1.52 -0.45
C SER A 271 -9.16 -0.77 0.66
N SER A 272 -8.74 0.44 0.99
CA SER A 272 -9.43 1.25 2.00
C SER A 272 -9.29 2.75 1.73
N ILE A 273 -10.24 3.51 2.27
CA ILE A 273 -10.12 4.96 2.45
C ILE A 273 -10.40 5.22 3.92
N TYR A 274 -9.52 5.97 4.57
CA TYR A 274 -9.69 6.44 5.93
C TYR A 274 -9.83 7.96 5.91
N ILE A 275 -10.95 8.48 6.41
CA ILE A 275 -11.11 9.91 6.70
C ILE A 275 -10.96 10.09 8.21
N HIS A 276 -10.04 10.94 8.64
CA HIS A 276 -9.68 11.06 10.06
C HIS A 276 -10.83 11.62 10.91
N GLY A 277 -11.45 12.69 10.44
CA GLY A 277 -12.60 13.31 11.06
C GLY A 277 -13.19 14.39 10.17
N ALA A 278 -13.90 15.33 10.79
CA ALA A 278 -14.32 16.56 10.15
C ALA A 278 -13.54 17.73 10.73
N ASN A 279 -13.23 18.75 9.92
CA ASN A 279 -12.65 19.97 10.46
C ASN A 279 -13.73 20.80 11.18
N ASN A 280 -13.46 21.23 12.42
CA ASN A 280 -14.44 21.96 13.23
C ASN A 280 -14.74 23.38 12.71
N LEU A 281 -13.83 24.00 11.94
CA LEU A 281 -14.02 25.36 11.41
C LEU A 281 -14.86 25.32 10.14
N LEU A 282 -14.33 24.72 9.08
CA LEU A 282 -14.98 24.75 7.77
C LEU A 282 -16.14 23.75 7.66
N GLY A 283 -16.11 22.67 8.43
CA GLY A 283 -16.86 21.45 8.14
C GLY A 283 -16.34 20.80 6.85
N GLY A 284 -16.29 19.47 6.78
CA GLY A 284 -15.73 18.72 5.66
C GLY A 284 -14.66 17.75 6.13
N ALA A 285 -14.24 16.82 5.28
CA ALA A 285 -13.15 15.90 5.60
C ALA A 285 -11.87 16.72 5.87
N ASP A 286 -11.19 16.40 6.97
CA ASP A 286 -9.97 17.09 7.39
C ASP A 286 -8.72 16.51 6.71
N CYS A 287 -8.65 15.18 6.65
CA CYS A 287 -7.55 14.41 6.14
C CYS A 287 -8.04 13.06 5.60
N ALA A 288 -7.50 12.65 4.46
CA ALA A 288 -7.75 11.36 3.84
C ALA A 288 -6.46 10.54 3.69
N VAL A 289 -6.54 9.24 3.98
CA VAL A 289 -5.47 8.26 3.73
C VAL A 289 -6.05 7.11 2.91
N PHE A 290 -5.31 6.64 1.91
CA PHE A 290 -5.74 5.59 0.99
C PHE A 290 -4.90 4.34 1.21
N GLY A 291 -5.56 3.22 1.53
CA GLY A 291 -4.91 1.92 1.69
C GLY A 291 -4.92 1.13 0.38
N PHE A 292 -3.85 0.37 0.15
CA PHE A 292 -3.64 -0.44 -1.04
C PHE A 292 -3.21 -1.86 -0.66
N LYS A 293 -3.80 -2.85 -1.34
CA LYS A 293 -3.45 -4.28 -1.19
C LYS A 293 -3.02 -4.86 -2.52
N PHE A 294 -2.18 -5.88 -2.44
CA PHE A 294 -1.66 -6.53 -3.63
C PHE A 294 -2.82 -7.20 -4.35
N TRP A 295 -2.98 -6.85 -5.62
CA TRP A 295 -4.04 -7.37 -6.45
C TRP A 295 -3.43 -8.17 -7.59
N GLN A 296 -3.55 -9.49 -7.48
CA GLN A 296 -3.33 -10.37 -8.61
C GLN A 296 -4.60 -10.36 -9.46
N SER A 297 -4.50 -9.88 -10.70
CA SER A 297 -5.60 -10.01 -11.65
C SER A 297 -6.02 -11.49 -11.73
N PRO A 298 -7.33 -11.80 -11.73
CA PRO A 298 -7.80 -13.17 -11.96
C PRO A 298 -7.30 -13.78 -13.27
N GLN A 299 -6.85 -12.94 -14.22
CA GLN A 299 -6.28 -13.33 -15.51
C GLN A 299 -4.74 -13.41 -15.47
N ALA A 300 -4.10 -12.95 -14.39
CA ALA A 300 -2.66 -13.02 -14.24
C ALA A 300 -2.24 -14.46 -13.88
N THR A 301 -1.81 -15.22 -14.88
CA THR A 301 -1.01 -16.42 -14.67
C THR A 301 0.34 -16.04 -14.04
N LEU A 302 0.53 -16.30 -12.74
CA LEU A 302 1.80 -16.39 -11.98
C LEU A 302 2.81 -15.22 -12.05
N ARG A 303 2.58 -14.18 -12.86
CA ARG A 303 3.60 -13.20 -13.24
C ARG A 303 4.02 -12.24 -12.12
N ALA A 304 3.11 -11.92 -11.20
CA ALA A 304 3.38 -10.91 -10.19
C ALA A 304 4.29 -11.43 -9.07
N ILE A 305 4.16 -12.71 -8.69
CA ILE A 305 5.14 -13.37 -7.81
C ILE A 305 6.43 -13.65 -8.57
N SER A 306 6.39 -13.97 -9.87
CA SER A 306 7.63 -14.21 -10.63
C SER A 306 8.57 -12.99 -10.73
N ALA A 307 8.05 -11.77 -10.51
CA ALA A 307 8.88 -10.58 -10.43
C ALA A 307 9.62 -10.47 -9.07
N LEU A 308 9.03 -11.02 -8.01
CA LEU A 308 9.61 -11.10 -6.67
C LEU A 308 10.27 -12.46 -6.39
N TYR A 309 10.11 -13.44 -7.27
CA TYR A 309 10.60 -14.81 -7.17
C TYR A 309 11.14 -15.16 -8.55
N VAL A 310 12.36 -14.71 -8.81
CA VAL A 310 13.07 -14.97 -10.06
C VAL A 310 13.74 -16.33 -9.92
N LYS A 311 13.35 -17.30 -10.76
CA LYS A 311 14.12 -18.54 -10.98
C LYS A 311 15.23 -18.25 -11.99
N SER A 312 16.27 -19.08 -12.04
CA SER A 312 17.26 -18.99 -13.12
C SER A 312 16.58 -18.98 -14.50
N PRO A 313 17.14 -18.24 -15.49
CA PRO A 313 16.68 -18.31 -16.87
C PRO A 313 16.63 -19.77 -17.30
N ALA A 314 15.51 -20.19 -17.89
CA ALA A 314 15.46 -21.50 -18.53
C ALA A 314 16.56 -21.57 -19.58
N GLU A 315 17.33 -22.66 -19.58
CA GLU A 315 18.36 -22.92 -20.58
C GLU A 315 17.69 -22.84 -21.96
N ARG A 316 18.13 -21.91 -22.80
CA ARG A 316 17.67 -21.83 -24.18
C ARG A 316 18.11 -23.10 -24.89
N SER A 317 17.22 -23.72 -25.66
CA SER A 317 17.61 -24.88 -26.44
C SER A 317 18.72 -24.49 -27.43
N GLU A 318 19.58 -25.43 -27.82
CA GLU A 318 20.61 -25.20 -28.84
C GLU A 318 20.00 -24.62 -30.14
N ALA A 319 18.77 -25.03 -30.47
CA ALA A 319 17.99 -24.52 -31.59
C ALA A 319 17.58 -23.03 -31.44
N ASP A 320 17.49 -22.50 -30.23
CA ASP A 320 17.21 -21.09 -29.95
C ASP A 320 18.48 -20.22 -29.99
N PHE A 321 19.66 -20.82 -29.79
CA PHE A 321 20.94 -20.13 -29.95
C PHE A 321 21.31 -19.91 -31.42
N HIS A 322 20.95 -20.83 -32.31
CA HIS A 322 21.21 -20.73 -33.75
C HIS A 322 20.27 -19.76 -34.50
N LYS A 323 19.35 -19.07 -33.81
CA LYS A 323 18.43 -18.08 -34.38
C LYS A 323 18.78 -16.63 -34.05
N ALA A 324 19.94 -16.37 -33.44
CA ALA A 324 20.48 -15.03 -33.15
C ALA A 324 21.48 -14.59 -34.23
#